data_AF-B0VXV9-F1
#
_entry.id   AF-B0VXV9-F1
#
_cell.length_a   1.000
_cell.length_b   1.000
_cell.length_c   1.000
_cell.angle_alpha   90.00
_cell.angle_beta   90.00
_cell.angle_gamma   90.00
#
_symmetry.space_group_name_H-M   'P 1'
#
loop_
_entity.id
_entity.type
_entity.pdbx_description
1 polymer ?
#
loop_
_entity_poly.entity_id
_entity_poly.type
_entity_poly.pdbx_seq_one_letter_code
_entity_poly.pdbx_strand_id
1 'polypeptide(L)'
;CLLHQAKYISAYGRHLDATMEFIHYLQINTNFCSSQCFRLSAARCSIPAAQSQTCSNYQPDLTITPGFLYPPNFNSSNFEQYDALITSNIVPMFKGFTRLWNYFHTTLIPKYARERNGLNVISGPIFDYNYDGHFDSYDTIKQHVNNTKIPIPTHYFVVLTSCENQINTPLNCLGPLKVLSFILPHRPDNSESCADTSPENLWVEERIQIHTARVRDVELLTGLNFYSGLKQPLPETLQLKTFLPIFVNPVN
;
A
#
# COMPACT_ATOMS: atom_id res chain seq x y z
N CYS A 1 2.12 -3.94 16.83
CA CYS A 1 1.18 -5.01 17.27
C CYS A 1 0.38 -5.46 16.05
N LEU A 2 -0.17 -6.67 16.07
CA LEU A 2 -1.04 -7.15 14.99
C LEU A 2 -2.48 -6.74 15.28
N LEU A 3 -3.14 -6.16 14.27
CA LEU A 3 -4.55 -5.82 14.29
C LEU A 3 -5.26 -6.73 13.28
N HIS A 4 -6.25 -7.47 13.77
CA HIS A 4 -7.04 -8.39 12.95
C HIS A 4 -8.42 -7.79 12.69
N GLN A 5 -8.74 -7.62 11.41
CA GLN A 5 -10.05 -7.24 10.91
C GLN A 5 -10.59 -8.37 10.01
N ALA A 6 -11.87 -8.29 9.64
CA ALA A 6 -12.51 -9.35 8.87
C ALA A 6 -11.91 -9.50 7.45
N LYS A 7 -11.44 -8.40 6.85
CA LYS A 7 -10.96 -8.36 5.45
C LYS A 7 -9.47 -8.08 5.30
N TYR A 8 -8.80 -7.67 6.37
CA TYR A 8 -7.38 -7.36 6.36
C TYR A 8 -6.75 -7.59 7.74
N ILE A 9 -5.43 -7.71 7.73
CA ILE A 9 -4.59 -7.75 8.93
C ILE A 9 -3.54 -6.65 8.76
N SER A 10 -3.19 -5.96 9.83
CA SER A 10 -2.15 -4.93 9.79
C SER A 10 -1.17 -5.05 10.94
N ALA A 11 0.08 -4.65 10.69
CA ALA A 11 1.10 -4.51 11.72
C ALA A 11 1.29 -3.02 12.04
N TYR A 12 0.93 -2.63 13.26
CA TYR A 12 1.03 -1.24 13.73
C TYR A 12 2.35 -0.99 14.47
N GLY A 13 3.14 -0.02 13.99
CA GLY A 13 4.43 0.34 14.56
C GLY A 13 4.28 1.44 15.61
N ARG A 14 4.49 1.09 16.89
CA ARG A 14 4.36 2.05 18.00
C ARG A 14 5.42 3.15 17.99
N HIS A 15 6.60 2.90 17.41
CA HIS A 15 7.68 3.87 17.37
C HIS A 15 7.51 4.95 16.29
N LEU A 16 6.62 4.71 15.33
CA LEU A 16 6.40 5.61 14.19
C LEU A 16 5.07 6.35 14.28
N ASP A 17 4.28 6.13 15.35
CA ASP A 17 2.90 6.60 15.47
C ASP A 17 2.10 6.38 14.16
N ALA A 18 2.43 5.31 13.44
CA ALA A 18 2.00 5.02 12.09
C ALA A 18 1.96 3.52 11.86
N THR A 19 1.09 3.09 10.95
CA THR A 19 0.98 1.69 10.59
C THR A 19 2.12 1.31 9.66
N MET A 20 2.83 0.23 10.02
CA MET A 20 4.02 -0.21 9.29
C MET A 20 3.65 -1.01 8.05
N GLU A 21 2.62 -1.85 8.14
CA GLU A 21 2.24 -2.77 7.07
C GLU A 21 0.75 -3.12 7.08
N PHE A 22 0.23 -3.42 5.90
CA PHE A 22 -1.07 -4.05 5.66
C PHE A 22 -0.91 -5.32 4.85
N ILE A 23 -1.65 -6.36 5.24
CA ILE A 23 -1.84 -7.58 4.47
C ILE A 23 -3.34 -7.75 4.25
N HIS A 24 -3.78 -7.76 2.99
CA HIS A 24 -5.17 -8.04 2.66
C HIS A 24 -5.28 -9.00 1.47
N TYR A 25 -6.31 -9.83 1.48
CA TYR A 25 -6.63 -10.71 0.36
C TYR A 25 -7.86 -10.17 -0.36
N LEU A 26 -7.72 -9.87 -1.65
CA LEU A 26 -8.80 -9.39 -2.51
C LEU A 26 -9.24 -10.49 -3.47
N GLN A 27 -10.48 -10.94 -3.30
CA GLN A 27 -11.18 -11.77 -4.28
C GLN A 27 -12.39 -10.99 -4.79
N ILE A 28 -12.38 -10.63 -6.08
CA ILE A 28 -13.43 -9.81 -6.69
C ILE A 28 -14.68 -10.69 -6.91
N ASN A 29 -15.47 -10.84 -5.86
CA ASN A 29 -16.89 -11.19 -5.96
C ASN A 29 -17.78 -10.10 -5.32
N THR A 30 -17.22 -8.94 -4.98
CA THR A 30 -17.92 -7.88 -4.23
C THR A 30 -18.13 -6.65 -5.11
N ASN A 31 -19.39 -6.26 -5.28
CA ASN A 31 -19.77 -4.97 -5.87
C ASN A 31 -19.20 -3.83 -4.99
N PHE A 32 -18.35 -2.98 -5.59
CA PHE A 32 -17.71 -1.86 -4.90
C PHE A 32 -18.73 -0.76 -4.60
N CYS A 33 -18.82 -0.31 -3.34
CA CYS A 33 -19.67 0.83 -2.97
C CYS A 33 -18.88 2.14 -3.05
N SER A 34 -19.38 3.08 -3.86
CA SER A 34 -18.89 4.46 -3.93
C SER A 34 -19.82 5.38 -3.14
N SER A 35 -19.53 5.64 -1.87
CA SER A 35 -20.16 6.75 -1.16
C SER A 35 -19.14 7.45 -0.25
N GLN A 36 -18.89 8.72 -0.59
CA GLN A 36 -18.04 9.65 0.14
C GLN A 36 -18.83 10.25 1.31
N CYS A 37 -18.72 9.66 2.50
CA CYS A 37 -18.84 10.39 3.76
C CYS A 37 -18.22 9.56 4.87
N PHE A 38 -16.98 9.89 5.25
CA PHE A 38 -16.20 9.07 6.18
C PHE A 38 -16.03 9.79 7.51
N ARG A 39 -16.55 9.19 8.60
CA ARG A 39 -16.16 9.53 9.97
C ARG A 39 -15.10 8.51 10.39
N LEU A 40 -13.86 8.97 10.56
CA LEU A 40 -12.79 8.17 11.15
C LEU A 40 -13.20 7.81 12.58
N SER A 41 -13.31 6.52 12.85
CA SER A 41 -13.54 6.00 14.19
C SER A 41 -12.21 5.86 14.93
N ALA A 42 -12.25 6.08 16.25
CA ALA A 42 -11.07 5.96 17.10
C ALA A 42 -10.46 4.56 16.96
N ALA A 43 -9.12 4.48 17.03
CA ALA A 43 -8.43 3.21 17.06
C ALA A 43 -9.11 2.25 18.07
N ARG A 44 -9.31 1.00 17.65
CA ARG A 44 -9.78 -0.08 18.55
C ARG A 44 -8.94 -0.01 19.84
N CYS A 45 -9.59 -0.19 21.00
CA CYS A 45 -9.09 0.02 22.39
C CYS A 45 -7.68 -0.49 22.75
N SER A 46 -6.95 -1.14 21.84
CA SER A 46 -5.61 -1.69 22.01
C SER A 46 -4.47 -0.70 21.69
N ILE A 47 -4.72 0.46 21.08
CA ILE A 47 -3.67 1.48 20.82
C ILE A 47 -3.89 2.70 21.73
N PRO A 48 -2.91 3.10 22.55
CA PRO A 48 -3.02 4.30 23.37
C PRO A 48 -3.27 5.56 22.53
N ALA A 49 -4.10 6.47 23.03
CA ALA A 49 -4.43 7.73 22.35
C ALA A 49 -3.18 8.59 22.07
N ALA A 50 -2.18 8.56 22.96
CA ALA A 50 -0.91 9.26 22.78
C ALA A 50 -0.04 8.70 21.63
N GLN A 51 -0.35 7.49 21.15
CA GLN A 51 0.37 6.76 20.09
C GLN A 51 -0.52 6.59 18.84
N SER A 52 -1.59 7.38 18.75
CA SER A 52 -2.57 7.29 17.68
C SER A 52 -2.60 8.61 16.90
N GLN A 53 -2.66 8.51 15.59
CA GLN A 53 -3.00 9.64 14.75
C GLN A 53 -4.47 10.03 14.98
N THR A 54 -4.76 11.31 14.92
CA THR A 54 -6.10 11.87 15.08
C THR A 54 -6.48 12.69 13.86
N CYS A 55 -7.78 12.84 13.60
CA CYS A 55 -8.26 13.70 12.51
C CYS A 55 -7.75 15.14 12.65
N SER A 56 -7.61 15.63 13.88
CA SER A 56 -7.12 16.98 14.19
C SER A 56 -5.65 17.18 13.80
N ASN A 57 -4.88 16.10 13.63
CA ASN A 57 -3.51 16.17 13.10
C ASN A 57 -3.47 16.55 11.61
N TYR A 58 -4.57 16.35 10.89
CA TYR A 58 -4.69 16.61 9.46
C TYR A 58 -5.59 17.83 9.22
N GLN A 59 -5.03 19.03 9.40
CA GLN A 59 -5.77 20.27 9.17
C GLN A 59 -6.02 20.52 7.66
N PRO A 60 -7.13 21.19 7.28
CA PRO A 60 -7.53 21.31 5.87
C PRO A 60 -6.51 22.03 4.96
N ASP A 61 -5.75 22.95 5.54
CA ASP A 61 -4.72 23.78 4.90
C ASP A 61 -3.42 23.03 4.62
N LEU A 62 -3.23 21.83 5.19
CA LEU A 62 -2.04 21.03 4.95
C LEU A 62 -1.98 20.48 3.53
N THR A 63 -0.76 20.33 2.99
CA THR A 63 -0.49 19.64 1.73
C THR A 63 -0.59 18.11 1.83
N ILE A 64 -0.74 17.62 3.05
CA ILE A 64 -0.84 16.21 3.41
C ILE A 64 -2.24 15.90 3.90
N THR A 65 -2.76 14.76 3.47
CA THR A 65 -4.07 14.24 3.83
C THR A 65 -3.96 12.79 4.29
N PRO A 66 -4.90 12.29 5.10
CA PRO A 66 -4.92 10.88 5.45
C PRO A 66 -5.27 10.04 4.20
N GLY A 67 -4.36 9.15 3.81
CA GLY A 67 -4.61 8.10 2.83
C GLY A 67 -4.83 6.75 3.52
N PHE A 68 -5.62 5.87 2.91
CA PHE A 68 -5.88 4.54 3.45
C PHE A 68 -4.97 3.49 2.81
N LEU A 69 -4.39 2.60 3.63
CA LEU A 69 -3.61 1.46 3.13
C LEU A 69 -4.51 0.29 2.72
N TYR A 70 -5.55 -0.03 3.51
CA TYR A 70 -6.67 -0.85 3.08
C TYR A 70 -7.81 0.04 2.56
N PRO A 71 -8.18 -0.02 1.26
CA PRO A 71 -9.20 0.86 0.70
C PRO A 71 -10.60 0.54 1.23
N PRO A 72 -11.32 1.51 1.85
CA PRO A 72 -12.67 1.27 2.37
C PRO A 72 -13.68 0.83 1.30
N ASN A 73 -13.49 1.24 0.04
CA ASN A 73 -14.36 0.89 -1.08
C ASN A 73 -14.32 -0.60 -1.45
N PHE A 74 -13.37 -1.39 -0.94
CA PHE A 74 -13.31 -2.84 -1.14
C PHE A 74 -14.28 -3.61 -0.24
N ASN A 75 -14.86 -2.96 0.78
CA ASN A 75 -15.85 -3.59 1.65
C ASN A 75 -17.25 -3.59 1.02
N SER A 76 -17.91 -4.75 1.08
CA SER A 76 -19.21 -5.01 0.44
C SER A 76 -20.41 -4.38 1.15
N SER A 77 -20.31 -4.11 2.45
CA SER A 77 -21.39 -3.51 3.24
C SER A 77 -20.92 -2.26 3.99
N ASN A 78 -21.87 -1.35 4.28
CA ASN A 78 -21.61 -0.13 5.07
C ASN A 78 -21.04 -0.46 6.47
N PHE A 79 -21.42 -1.61 7.04
CA PHE A 79 -20.89 -2.05 8.33
C PHE A 79 -19.43 -2.49 8.24
N GLU A 80 -19.08 -3.26 7.21
CA GLU A 80 -17.68 -3.65 6.98
C GLU A 80 -16.81 -2.43 6.65
N GLN A 81 -17.34 -1.40 5.98
CA GLN A 81 -16.59 -0.16 5.71
C GLN A 81 -16.04 0.49 6.99
N TYR A 82 -16.76 0.42 8.13
CA TYR A 82 -16.25 0.98 9.39
C TYR A 82 -14.95 0.33 9.85
N ASP A 83 -14.71 -0.95 9.55
CA ASP A 83 -13.45 -1.63 9.88
C ASP A 83 -12.25 -1.03 9.14
N ALA A 84 -12.48 -0.39 7.99
CA ALA A 84 -11.45 0.32 7.23
C ALA A 84 -11.32 1.79 7.64
N LEU A 85 -12.38 2.39 8.19
CA LEU A 85 -12.43 3.81 8.58
C LEU A 85 -11.94 4.03 10.01
N ILE A 86 -10.72 3.57 10.29
CA ILE A 86 -10.05 3.70 11.58
C ILE A 86 -8.72 4.43 11.43
N THR A 87 -8.31 5.16 12.48
CA THR A 87 -7.03 5.90 12.46
C THR A 87 -5.78 5.02 12.43
N SER A 88 -5.92 3.72 12.70
CA SER A 88 -4.85 2.74 12.49
C SER A 88 -4.76 2.24 11.04
N ASN A 89 -5.61 2.70 10.13
CA ASN A 89 -5.58 2.41 8.68
C ASN A 89 -5.17 3.61 7.83
N ILE A 90 -4.87 4.75 8.47
CA ILE A 90 -4.42 5.95 7.75
C ILE A 90 -2.91 6.12 7.79
N VAL A 91 -2.39 6.70 6.72
CA VAL A 91 -1.00 7.13 6.58
C VAL A 91 -0.95 8.52 5.93
N PRO A 92 0.06 9.34 6.23
CA PRO A 92 0.14 10.70 5.70
C PRO A 92 0.54 10.70 4.23
N MET A 93 -0.37 11.10 3.34
CA MET A 93 -0.12 11.19 1.91
C MET A 93 -0.21 12.63 1.39
N PHE A 94 0.75 13.07 0.58
CA PHE A 94 0.68 14.31 -0.17
C PHE A 94 -0.53 14.31 -1.09
N LYS A 95 -1.21 15.47 -1.19
CA LYS A 95 -2.36 15.65 -2.08
C LYS A 95 -2.05 15.25 -3.52
N GLY A 96 -0.86 15.59 -4.04
CA GLY A 96 -0.42 15.18 -5.38
C GLY A 96 -0.35 13.66 -5.55
N PHE A 97 0.16 12.94 -4.56
CA PHE A 97 0.27 11.48 -4.56
C PHE A 97 -1.08 10.77 -4.38
N THR A 98 -2.02 11.33 -3.62
CA THR A 98 -3.33 10.68 -3.39
C THR A 98 -4.09 10.39 -4.69
N ARG A 99 -3.90 11.21 -5.72
CA ARG A 99 -4.47 10.99 -7.04
C ARG A 99 -3.97 9.68 -7.67
N LEU A 100 -2.66 9.46 -7.64
CA LEU A 100 -2.02 8.23 -8.09
C LEU A 100 -2.50 7.04 -7.26
N TRP A 101 -2.47 7.18 -5.93
CA TRP A 101 -2.87 6.12 -5.00
C TRP A 101 -4.33 5.69 -5.19
N ASN A 102 -5.24 6.65 -5.32
CA ASN A 102 -6.66 6.41 -5.53
C ASN A 102 -6.90 5.72 -6.87
N TYR A 103 -6.30 6.20 -7.96
CA TYR A 103 -6.43 5.56 -9.27
C TYR A 103 -5.90 4.11 -9.24
N PHE A 104 -4.76 3.88 -8.59
CA PHE A 104 -4.19 2.54 -8.46
C PHE A 104 -5.16 1.58 -7.74
N HIS A 105 -5.72 1.97 -6.60
CA HIS A 105 -6.64 1.10 -5.85
C HIS A 105 -8.03 0.97 -6.48
N THR A 106 -8.55 2.02 -7.11
CA THR A 106 -9.93 2.00 -7.65
C THR A 106 -10.00 1.43 -9.06
N THR A 107 -8.90 1.49 -9.82
CA THR A 107 -8.90 1.12 -11.25
C THR A 107 -7.92 -0.01 -11.55
N LEU A 108 -6.64 0.13 -11.16
CA LEU A 108 -5.59 -0.83 -11.55
C LEU A 108 -5.66 -2.14 -10.74
N ILE A 109 -5.82 -2.08 -9.41
CA ILE A 109 -5.97 -3.30 -8.59
C ILE A 109 -7.18 -4.13 -9.06
N PRO A 110 -8.39 -3.55 -9.27
CA PRO A 110 -9.53 -4.31 -9.81
C PRO A 110 -9.30 -4.87 -11.21
N LYS A 111 -8.53 -4.20 -12.07
CA LYS A 111 -8.09 -4.73 -13.38
C LYS A 111 -7.21 -5.96 -13.17
N TYR A 112 -6.12 -5.84 -12.40
CA TYR A 112 -5.19 -6.95 -12.17
C TYR A 112 -5.81 -8.15 -11.45
N ALA A 113 -6.70 -7.93 -10.49
CA ALA A 113 -7.37 -9.03 -9.80
C ALA A 113 -8.38 -9.77 -10.69
N ARG A 114 -8.99 -9.12 -11.69
CA ARG A 114 -9.79 -9.81 -12.71
C ARG A 114 -8.91 -10.63 -13.65
N GLU A 115 -7.81 -10.05 -14.12
CA GLU A 115 -6.87 -10.71 -15.04
C GLU A 115 -6.15 -11.91 -14.40
N ARG A 116 -5.99 -11.92 -13.07
CA ARG A 116 -5.18 -12.92 -12.34
C ARG A 116 -5.99 -13.82 -11.40
N ASN A 117 -7.32 -13.80 -11.51
CA ASN A 117 -8.23 -14.58 -10.67
C ASN A 117 -7.99 -14.40 -9.15
N GLY A 118 -7.93 -13.13 -8.74
CA GLY A 118 -7.69 -12.71 -7.37
C GLY A 118 -6.25 -12.25 -7.10
N LEU A 119 -6.09 -11.46 -6.04
CA LEU A 119 -4.80 -10.93 -5.60
C LEU A 119 -4.69 -10.97 -4.09
N ASN A 120 -3.55 -11.43 -3.59
CA ASN A 120 -3.08 -10.99 -2.28
C ASN A 120 -2.31 -9.68 -2.46
N VAL A 121 -2.61 -8.69 -1.63
CA VAL A 121 -2.00 -7.36 -1.68
C VAL A 121 -1.42 -7.06 -0.32
N ILE A 122 -0.16 -6.64 -0.34
CA ILE A 122 0.53 -6.15 0.84
C ILE A 122 1.03 -4.75 0.52
N SER A 123 0.78 -3.78 1.40
CA SER A 123 1.18 -2.40 1.18
C SER A 123 1.64 -1.73 2.47
N GLY A 124 2.48 -0.72 2.35
CA GLY A 124 2.99 0.02 3.49
C GLY A 124 3.91 1.19 3.13
N PRO A 125 4.24 2.05 4.10
CA PRO A 125 5.21 3.11 3.95
C PRO A 125 6.66 2.61 3.90
N ILE A 126 7.54 3.38 3.27
CA ILE A 126 9.00 3.24 3.31
C ILE A 126 9.61 4.55 3.82
N PHE A 127 10.59 4.43 4.72
CA PHE A 127 11.39 5.54 5.22
C PHE A 127 12.85 5.30 4.84
N ASP A 128 13.32 6.00 3.80
CA ASP A 128 14.68 5.99 3.28
C ASP A 128 15.12 7.44 2.96
N TYR A 129 15.45 8.18 4.01
CA TYR A 129 15.88 9.58 4.03
C TYR A 129 17.40 9.76 3.85
N ASN A 130 18.16 8.67 3.92
CA ASN A 130 19.59 8.65 3.59
C ASN A 130 19.86 8.17 2.14
N TYR A 131 18.84 7.62 1.47
CA TYR A 131 18.83 7.16 0.09
C TYR A 131 19.79 6.00 -0.19
N ASP A 132 20.01 5.13 0.80
CA ASP A 132 20.92 3.98 0.71
C ASP A 132 20.24 2.67 0.28
N GLY A 133 18.92 2.70 0.05
CA GLY A 133 18.14 1.53 -0.35
C GLY A 133 17.81 0.57 0.80
N HIS A 134 18.02 0.98 2.06
CA HIS A 134 17.69 0.21 3.26
C HIS A 134 16.73 0.97 4.16
N PHE A 135 16.11 0.25 5.10
CA PHE A 135 15.26 0.86 6.10
C PHE A 135 16.08 1.76 7.03
N ASP A 136 15.59 2.96 7.28
CA ASP A 136 16.23 3.88 8.21
C ASP A 136 15.88 3.60 9.68
N SER A 137 16.80 3.99 10.57
CA SER A 137 16.47 4.20 11.97
C SER A 137 15.54 5.42 12.11
N TYR A 138 14.75 5.44 13.18
CA TYR A 138 13.79 6.53 13.43
C TYR A 138 14.45 7.91 13.48
N ASP A 139 15.67 8.00 14.02
CA ASP A 139 16.42 9.26 14.14
C ASP A 139 16.82 9.87 12.79
N THR A 140 16.84 9.07 11.72
CA THR A 140 17.16 9.54 10.36
C THR A 140 15.97 10.22 9.68
N ILE A 141 14.74 10.05 10.20
CA ILE A 141 13.53 10.61 9.61
C ILE A 141 13.53 12.14 9.73
N LYS A 142 13.52 12.83 8.58
CA LYS A 142 13.67 14.30 8.51
C LYS A 142 12.35 15.05 8.42
N GLN A 143 11.30 14.44 7.86
CA GLN A 143 10.04 15.13 7.62
C GLN A 143 8.89 14.50 8.40
N HIS A 144 8.07 15.38 8.97
CA HIS A 144 6.88 15.04 9.75
C HIS A 144 5.71 15.92 9.32
N VAL A 145 4.49 15.45 9.53
CA VAL A 145 3.29 16.27 9.32
C VAL A 145 3.38 17.48 10.26
N ASN A 146 3.15 18.68 9.72
CA ASN A 146 3.28 19.95 10.43
C ASN A 146 2.63 19.92 11.82
N ASN A 147 3.35 20.42 12.83
CA ASN A 147 2.90 20.47 14.23
C ASN A 147 2.61 19.09 14.87
N THR A 148 3.17 18.01 14.31
CA THR A 148 3.04 16.66 14.86
C THR A 148 4.37 15.90 14.80
N LYS A 149 4.39 14.69 15.38
CA LYS A 149 5.49 13.72 15.25
C LYS A 149 5.18 12.60 14.25
N ILE A 150 4.18 12.78 13.40
CA ILE A 150 3.78 11.76 12.41
C ILE A 150 4.79 11.80 11.27
N PRO A 151 5.59 10.73 11.05
CA PRO A 151 6.64 10.71 10.04
C PRO A 151 6.04 10.62 8.64
N ILE A 152 6.63 11.34 7.69
CA ILE A 152 6.21 11.32 6.28
C ILE A 152 7.01 10.21 5.56
N PRO A 153 6.39 9.23 4.91
CA PRO A 153 7.10 8.23 4.13
C PRO A 153 7.80 8.85 2.92
N THR A 154 8.95 8.31 2.55
CA THR A 154 9.66 8.68 1.31
C THR A 154 9.05 7.99 0.09
N HIS A 155 8.57 6.76 0.29
CA HIS A 155 7.91 5.96 -0.73
C HIS A 155 6.75 5.16 -0.09
N TYR A 156 5.89 4.62 -0.93
CA TYR A 156 4.93 3.58 -0.56
C TYR A 156 5.18 2.34 -1.40
N PHE A 157 5.23 1.18 -0.76
CA PHE A 157 5.34 -0.08 -1.48
C PHE A 157 3.98 -0.76 -1.65
N VAL A 158 3.86 -1.53 -2.73
CA VAL A 158 2.77 -2.49 -2.92
C VAL A 158 3.35 -3.77 -3.50
N VAL A 159 3.04 -4.91 -2.90
CA VAL A 159 3.36 -6.25 -3.39
C VAL A 159 2.06 -6.98 -3.73
N LEU A 160 1.86 -7.26 -5.01
CA LEU A 160 0.74 -8.03 -5.53
C LEU A 160 1.19 -9.47 -5.77
N THR A 161 0.48 -10.43 -5.19
CA THR A 161 0.75 -11.86 -5.37
C THR A 161 -0.46 -12.56 -5.96
N SER A 162 -0.25 -13.33 -7.03
CA SER A 162 -1.23 -14.22 -7.63
C SER A 162 -0.65 -15.61 -7.90
N CYS A 163 -1.46 -16.53 -8.40
CA CYS A 163 -0.96 -17.77 -8.97
C CYS A 163 -0.53 -17.55 -10.42
N GLU A 164 0.52 -18.23 -10.90
CA GLU A 164 0.86 -18.21 -12.33
C GLU A 164 -0.24 -18.89 -13.17
N ASN A 165 -0.81 -19.97 -12.63
CA ASN A 165 -1.98 -20.61 -13.21
C ASN A 165 -3.25 -19.88 -12.77
N GLN A 166 -3.85 -19.12 -13.69
CA GLN A 166 -5.07 -18.32 -13.47
C GLN A 166 -6.31 -19.15 -13.11
N ILE A 167 -6.28 -20.48 -13.26
CA ILE A 167 -7.36 -21.35 -12.77
C ILE A 167 -7.42 -21.33 -11.24
N ASN A 168 -6.27 -21.18 -10.57
CA ASN A 168 -6.17 -21.18 -9.12
C ASN A 168 -6.19 -19.75 -8.56
N THR A 169 -6.73 -19.61 -7.35
CA THR A 169 -6.65 -18.35 -6.60
C THR A 169 -5.34 -18.26 -5.82
N PRO A 170 -4.93 -17.07 -5.35
CA PRO A 170 -3.72 -16.93 -4.54
C PRO A 170 -3.75 -17.71 -3.22
N LEU A 171 -4.95 -18.06 -2.69
CA LEU A 171 -5.09 -18.88 -1.48
C LEU A 171 -4.79 -20.36 -1.70
N ASN A 172 -5.13 -20.89 -2.88
CA ASN A 172 -5.05 -22.31 -3.20
C ASN A 172 -4.11 -22.55 -4.40
N CYS A 173 -3.05 -21.75 -4.51
CA CYS A 173 -2.11 -21.89 -5.61
C CYS A 173 -1.27 -23.16 -5.44
N LEU A 174 -1.50 -24.14 -6.32
CA LEU A 174 -0.75 -25.40 -6.37
C LEU A 174 0.54 -25.31 -7.21
N GLY A 175 0.72 -24.21 -7.94
CA GLY A 175 1.86 -23.96 -8.82
C GLY A 175 2.74 -22.79 -8.35
N PRO A 176 3.65 -22.29 -9.21
CA PRO A 176 4.47 -21.14 -8.84
C PRO A 176 3.61 -19.90 -8.62
N LEU A 177 4.02 -19.11 -7.62
CA LEU A 177 3.44 -17.79 -7.39
C LEU A 177 3.97 -16.80 -8.43
N LYS A 178 3.11 -15.85 -8.78
CA LYS A 178 3.45 -14.70 -9.61
C LYS A 178 3.42 -13.46 -8.76
N VAL A 179 4.50 -12.68 -8.79
CA VAL A 179 4.62 -11.45 -8.02
C VAL A 179 4.75 -10.24 -8.92
N LEU A 180 4.17 -9.13 -8.48
CA LEU A 180 4.31 -7.81 -9.08
C LEU A 180 4.43 -6.80 -7.94
N SER A 181 5.59 -6.17 -7.82
CA SER A 181 5.88 -5.23 -6.74
C SER A 181 6.21 -3.85 -7.27
N PHE A 182 5.88 -2.84 -6.47
CA PHE A 182 6.08 -1.43 -6.77
C PHE A 182 6.68 -0.71 -5.57
N ILE A 183 7.56 0.25 -5.82
CA ILE A 183 8.06 1.22 -4.83
C ILE A 183 7.77 2.61 -5.39
N LEU A 184 6.70 3.23 -4.91
CA LEU A 184 6.14 4.46 -5.47
C LEU A 184 6.70 5.69 -4.74
N PRO A 185 7.39 6.62 -5.42
CA PRO A 185 7.89 7.84 -4.80
C PRO A 185 6.78 8.71 -4.23
N HIS A 186 6.87 9.03 -2.94
CA HIS A 186 5.89 9.83 -2.26
C HIS A 186 6.22 11.32 -2.39
N ARG A 187 5.74 11.94 -3.48
CA ARG A 187 6.05 13.32 -3.85
C ARG A 187 4.87 14.29 -3.68
N PRO A 188 5.13 15.58 -3.44
CA PRO A 188 4.08 16.61 -3.32
C PRO A 188 3.39 16.92 -4.65
N ASP A 189 4.08 16.72 -5.77
CA ASP A 189 3.64 16.98 -7.14
C ASP A 189 3.78 15.73 -8.02
N ASN A 190 3.20 15.80 -9.22
CA ASN A 190 3.27 14.79 -10.28
C ASN A 190 4.12 15.29 -11.47
N SER A 191 5.13 16.12 -11.20
CA SER A 191 5.99 16.72 -12.22
C SER A 191 6.77 15.70 -13.05
N GLU A 192 7.19 14.59 -12.44
CA GLU A 192 7.88 13.49 -13.16
C GLU A 192 6.96 12.76 -14.15
N SER A 193 5.64 12.91 -14.01
CA SER A 193 4.67 12.44 -15.01
C SER A 193 4.19 13.58 -15.93
N CYS A 194 4.71 14.81 -15.77
CA CYS A 194 4.26 16.02 -16.45
C CYS A 194 2.73 16.25 -16.38
N ALA A 195 2.10 15.85 -15.27
CA ALA A 195 0.64 15.67 -15.21
C ALA A 195 -0.08 16.49 -14.13
N ASP A 196 0.57 17.50 -13.55
CA ASP A 196 -0.01 18.31 -12.45
C ASP A 196 -1.35 18.95 -12.82
N THR A 197 -1.50 19.39 -14.08
CA THR A 197 -2.73 20.01 -14.61
C THR A 197 -3.55 19.08 -15.51
N SER A 198 -3.10 17.84 -15.74
CA SER A 198 -3.79 16.92 -16.63
C SER A 198 -5.11 16.47 -16.00
N PRO A 199 -6.26 16.53 -16.69
CA PRO A 199 -7.53 16.01 -16.14
C PRO A 199 -7.60 14.48 -16.19
N GLU A 200 -6.83 13.84 -17.06
CA GLU A 200 -6.84 12.40 -17.27
C GLU A 200 -5.83 11.68 -16.36
N ASN A 201 -6.09 10.41 -16.03
CA ASN A 201 -5.23 9.59 -15.17
C ASN A 201 -4.40 8.56 -15.94
N LEU A 202 -4.34 8.64 -17.27
CA LEU A 202 -3.63 7.65 -18.10
C LEU A 202 -2.13 7.59 -17.77
N TRP A 203 -1.53 8.72 -17.42
CA TRP A 203 -0.13 8.83 -16.97
C TRP A 203 0.18 7.98 -15.73
N VAL A 204 -0.83 7.61 -14.93
CA VAL A 204 -0.63 6.85 -13.69
C VAL A 204 -0.14 5.44 -13.99
N GLU A 205 -0.67 4.77 -15.03
CA GLU A 205 -0.25 3.40 -15.36
C GLU A 205 1.21 3.39 -15.80
N GLU A 206 1.61 4.28 -16.72
CA GLU A 206 3.02 4.45 -17.13
C GLU A 206 3.92 4.75 -15.91
N ARG A 207 3.51 5.69 -15.07
CA ARG A 207 4.26 6.07 -13.88
C ARG A 207 4.46 4.89 -12.92
N ILE A 208 3.45 4.06 -12.71
CA ILE A 208 3.56 2.91 -11.81
C ILE A 208 4.40 1.79 -12.44
N GLN A 209 4.31 1.59 -13.75
CA GLN A 209 5.08 0.58 -14.47
C GLN A 209 6.59 0.84 -14.44
N ILE A 210 7.04 2.10 -14.47
CA ILE A 210 8.48 2.42 -14.37
C ILE A 210 9.03 2.29 -12.94
N HIS A 211 8.15 2.24 -11.93
CA HIS A 211 8.48 2.10 -10.51
C HIS A 211 8.22 0.67 -10.00
N THR A 212 8.34 -0.32 -10.89
CA THR A 212 8.37 -1.73 -10.46
C THR A 212 9.67 -2.02 -9.72
N ALA A 213 9.58 -3.00 -8.81
CA ALA A 213 10.71 -3.42 -8.01
C ALA A 213 10.68 -4.92 -7.80
N ARG A 214 11.81 -5.47 -7.33
CA ARG A 214 11.83 -6.84 -6.80
C ARG A 214 11.20 -6.83 -5.42
N VAL A 215 10.64 -7.97 -4.98
CA VAL A 215 10.24 -8.12 -3.56
C VAL A 215 11.44 -7.89 -2.66
N ARG A 216 12.64 -8.31 -3.09
CA ARG A 216 13.87 -8.11 -2.33
C ARG A 216 14.18 -6.63 -2.07
N ASP A 217 13.88 -5.74 -3.01
CA ASP A 217 14.09 -4.30 -2.84
C ASP A 217 13.15 -3.75 -1.77
N VAL A 218 11.89 -4.21 -1.77
CA VAL A 218 10.92 -3.88 -0.72
C VAL A 218 11.40 -4.38 0.64
N GLU A 219 11.92 -5.61 0.74
CA GLU A 219 12.46 -6.15 2.00
C GLU A 219 13.62 -5.32 2.55
N LEU A 220 14.54 -4.89 1.70
CA LEU A 220 15.68 -4.06 2.11
C LEU A 220 15.20 -2.71 2.67
N LEU A 221 14.29 -2.04 1.97
CA LEU A 221 13.76 -0.72 2.34
C LEU A 221 12.82 -0.71 3.55
N THR A 222 12.27 -1.86 3.92
CA THR A 222 11.28 -1.97 5.00
C THR A 222 11.78 -2.77 6.20
N GLY A 223 12.85 -3.55 6.04
CA GLY A 223 13.31 -4.51 7.06
C GLY A 223 12.42 -5.74 7.20
N LEU A 224 11.51 -5.96 6.26
CA LEU A 224 10.54 -7.06 6.28
C LEU A 224 11.05 -8.32 5.59
N ASN A 225 10.39 -9.44 5.88
CA ASN A 225 10.67 -10.72 5.25
C ASN A 225 9.36 -11.37 4.80
N PHE A 226 9.10 -11.35 3.50
CA PHE A 226 7.87 -11.88 2.92
C PHE A 226 7.96 -13.41 2.71
N TYR A 227 6.80 -14.06 2.56
CA TYR A 227 6.70 -15.47 2.16
C TYR A 227 7.37 -16.51 3.08
N SER A 228 7.62 -16.16 4.34
CA SER A 228 8.22 -17.08 5.34
C SER A 228 7.38 -18.33 5.62
N GLY A 229 6.08 -18.29 5.34
CA GLY A 229 5.16 -19.41 5.52
C GLY A 229 4.99 -20.33 4.30
N LEU A 230 5.68 -20.09 3.17
CA LEU A 230 5.58 -20.96 2.00
C LEU A 230 6.24 -22.31 2.25
N LYS A 231 5.53 -23.38 1.88
CA LYS A 231 6.00 -24.78 1.98
C LYS A 231 6.80 -25.18 0.74
N GLN A 232 7.76 -24.36 0.31
CA GLN A 232 8.62 -24.62 -0.84
C GLN A 232 10.10 -24.43 -0.46
N PRO A 233 11.05 -25.01 -1.21
CA PRO A 233 12.48 -24.82 -0.96
C PRO A 233 12.89 -23.35 -0.94
N LEU A 234 13.80 -22.98 -0.03
CA LEU A 234 14.30 -21.60 0.10
C LEU A 234 14.82 -21.02 -1.24
N PRO A 235 15.57 -21.75 -2.09
CA PRO A 235 16.03 -21.22 -3.37
C PRO A 235 14.89 -20.76 -4.30
N GLU A 236 13.76 -21.46 -4.31
CA GLU A 236 12.59 -21.08 -5.11
C GLU A 236 11.95 -19.80 -4.59
N THR A 237 11.87 -19.65 -3.26
CA THR A 237 11.41 -18.42 -2.62
C THR A 237 12.36 -17.25 -2.90
N LEU A 238 13.67 -17.48 -2.92
CA LEU A 238 14.65 -16.46 -3.28
C LEU A 238 14.52 -16.06 -4.75
N GLN A 239 14.34 -17.02 -5.66
CA GLN A 239 14.11 -16.75 -7.07
C GLN A 239 12.87 -15.86 -7.25
N LEU A 240 11.76 -16.20 -6.60
CA LEU A 240 10.54 -15.38 -6.57
C LEU A 240 10.83 -13.96 -6.08
N LYS A 241 11.61 -13.80 -5.01
CA LYS A 241 11.91 -12.49 -4.41
C LYS A 241 12.83 -11.62 -5.26
N THR A 242 13.72 -12.24 -6.05
CA THR A 242 14.68 -11.54 -6.91
C THR A 242 14.14 -11.23 -8.31
N PHE A 243 12.95 -11.75 -8.65
CA PHE A 243 12.30 -11.46 -9.92
C PHE A 243 11.94 -9.97 -10.02
N LEU A 244 12.30 -9.35 -11.15
CA LEU A 244 11.91 -7.97 -11.48
C LEU A 244 10.81 -8.00 -12.54
N PRO A 245 9.59 -7.53 -12.23
CA PRO A 245 8.53 -7.38 -13.21
C PRO A 245 8.87 -6.26 -14.21
N ILE A 246 8.84 -6.56 -15.50
CA ILE A 246 9.06 -5.59 -16.57
C ILE A 246 7.81 -5.54 -17.45
N PHE A 247 7.24 -4.36 -17.60
CA PHE A 247 6.17 -4.10 -18.57
C PHE A 247 6.80 -3.78 -19.92
N VAL A 248 6.45 -4.56 -20.94
CA VAL A 248 6.84 -4.25 -22.31
C VAL A 248 5.70 -3.41 -22.89
N ASN A 249 5.93 -2.11 -23.02
CA ASN A 249 5.03 -1.27 -23.78
C ASN A 249 5.23 -1.62 -25.26
N PRO A 250 4.19 -2.06 -26.00
CA PRO A 250 4.31 -2.19 -27.44
C PRO A 250 4.64 -0.79 -27.98
N VAL A 251 5.83 -0.66 -28.57
CA VAL A 251 6.18 0.53 -29.34
C VAL A 251 5.24 0.54 -30.54
N ASN A 252 4.29 1.48 -30.55
CA ASN A 252 3.53 1.82 -31.76
C ASN A 252 4.41 2.67 -32.69
#